data_AF-A0A8B5X3F2-F1
#
_entry.id   AF-A0A8B5X3F2-F1
#
_cell.length_a   1.000
_cell.length_b   1.000
_cell.length_c   1.000
_cell.angle_alpha   90.00
_cell.angle_beta   90.00
_cell.angle_gamma   90.00
#
_symmetry.space_group_name_H-M   'P 1'
#
loop_
_entity.id
_entity.type
_entity.pdbx_description
1 polymer ?
#
loop_
_entity_poly.entity_id
_entity_poly.type
_entity_poly.pdbx_seq_one_letter_code
_entity_poly.pdbx_strand_id
1 'polypeptide(L)'
;LGVSAIIIEDKVGLKKNSLFGTDVDQEQDTIEGFCEKIKAGKRVQVTDDFMIIARIESLILKQGHDDAVARAKAYIEAGVDGIMIHSKEKSPDEILAFCEAFRGFKRKVPLVAVPTTYDTITEDELAAAGVNIVIYANQLLRSAYPAMLDTAKSILTHRRAYEARSLMMPISEILHLIPGGY
;
A
#
# COMPACT_ATOMS: atom_id res chain seq x y z
N LEU A 1 13.31 -16.70 4.54
CA LEU A 1 12.46 -15.50 4.54
C LEU A 1 11.01 -15.97 4.57
N GLY A 2 10.26 -15.65 5.64
CA GLY A 2 8.86 -16.05 5.83
C GLY A 2 7.87 -14.99 5.36
N VAL A 3 8.08 -14.44 4.17
CA VAL A 3 7.18 -13.43 3.56
C VAL A 3 6.04 -14.14 2.85
N SER A 4 4.79 -13.76 3.12
CA SER A 4 3.60 -14.41 2.53
C SER A 4 3.17 -13.83 1.18
N ALA A 5 3.51 -12.58 0.88
CA ALA A 5 3.10 -11.92 -0.35
C ALA A 5 4.10 -10.83 -0.80
N ILE A 6 4.13 -10.58 -2.11
CA ILE A 6 4.78 -9.40 -2.69
C ILE A 6 3.78 -8.59 -3.51
N ILE A 7 3.92 -7.27 -3.46
CA ILE A 7 3.16 -6.33 -4.28
C ILE A 7 4.14 -5.66 -5.26
N ILE A 8 3.91 -5.85 -6.56
CA ILE A 8 4.75 -5.29 -7.63
C ILE A 8 3.90 -4.26 -8.37
N GLU A 9 4.44 -3.07 -8.61
CA GLU A 9 3.74 -2.00 -9.34
C GLU A 9 4.10 -1.99 -10.83
N ASP A 10 3.15 -1.59 -11.67
CA ASP A 10 3.27 -1.58 -13.13
C ASP A 10 3.95 -0.35 -13.71
N LYS A 11 4.95 0.19 -13.00
CA LYS A 11 5.84 1.26 -13.50
C LYS A 11 7.16 0.70 -14.03
N VAL A 12 7.81 1.46 -14.90
CA VAL A 12 9.17 1.19 -15.37
C VAL A 12 10.19 2.15 -14.76
N GLY A 13 11.47 1.77 -14.82
CA GLY A 13 12.57 2.56 -14.28
C GLY A 13 12.74 2.43 -12.76
N LEU A 14 13.52 3.35 -12.18
CA LEU A 14 13.70 3.41 -10.72
C LEU A 14 12.40 3.84 -10.07
N LYS A 15 11.99 3.12 -9.02
CA LYS A 15 10.77 3.41 -8.27
C LYS A 15 10.76 4.85 -7.76
N LYS A 16 9.74 5.60 -8.17
CA LYS A 16 9.41 6.94 -7.65
C LYS A 16 8.14 6.87 -6.81
N ASN A 17 8.07 7.71 -5.78
CA ASN A 17 6.95 7.68 -4.83
C ASN A 17 5.66 8.18 -5.51
N SER A 18 4.57 7.41 -5.39
CA SER A 18 3.26 7.71 -6.01
C SER A 18 2.66 9.03 -5.52
N LEU A 19 3.05 9.51 -4.34
CA LEU A 19 2.59 10.80 -3.80
C LEU A 19 3.10 12.00 -4.60
N PHE A 20 4.17 11.85 -5.38
CA PHE A 20 4.61 12.89 -6.32
C PHE A 20 3.77 12.91 -7.61
N GLY A 21 2.95 11.89 -7.88
CA GLY A 21 2.15 11.78 -9.10
C GLY A 21 2.92 12.16 -10.38
N THR A 22 2.42 13.17 -11.10
CA THR A 22 3.02 13.69 -12.34
C THR A 22 4.06 14.80 -12.12
N ASP A 23 4.37 15.17 -10.87
CA ASP A 23 5.37 16.19 -10.57
C ASP A 23 6.80 15.69 -10.84
N VAL A 24 6.95 14.38 -11.07
CA VAL A 24 8.17 13.73 -11.50
C VAL A 24 7.82 12.76 -12.64
N ASP A 25 8.60 12.80 -13.73
CA ASP A 25 8.39 11.88 -14.86
C ASP A 25 8.39 10.43 -14.41
N GLN A 26 7.26 9.76 -14.66
CA GLN A 26 7.01 8.36 -14.35
C GLN A 26 6.34 7.72 -15.55
N GLU A 27 6.81 6.54 -15.93
CA GLU A 27 6.28 5.79 -17.05
C GLU A 27 5.62 4.51 -16.53
N GLN A 28 4.44 4.21 -17.06
CA GLN A 28 3.74 2.96 -16.83
C GLN A 28 4.21 1.94 -17.86
N ASP A 29 4.40 0.70 -17.42
CA ASP A 29 4.74 -0.42 -18.30
C ASP A 29 3.58 -0.71 -19.26
N THR A 30 3.90 -1.38 -20.37
CA THR A 30 2.86 -1.94 -21.24
C THR A 30 2.13 -3.05 -20.50
N ILE A 31 0.88 -3.30 -20.91
CA ILE A 31 0.10 -4.40 -20.33
C ILE A 31 0.85 -5.73 -20.53
N GLU A 32 1.36 -5.95 -21.73
CA GLU A 32 2.12 -7.14 -22.12
C GLU A 32 3.41 -7.29 -21.31
N GLY A 33 4.18 -6.20 -21.18
CA GLY A 33 5.44 -6.18 -20.42
C GLY A 33 5.22 -6.54 -18.96
N PHE A 34 4.19 -5.98 -18.33
CA PHE A 34 3.87 -6.30 -16.95
C PHE A 34 3.30 -7.70 -16.76
N CYS A 35 2.49 -8.20 -17.72
CA CYS A 35 2.02 -9.58 -17.72
C CYS A 35 3.18 -10.59 -17.77
N GLU A 36 4.24 -10.31 -18.53
CA GLU A 36 5.41 -11.19 -18.57
C GLU A 36 6.17 -11.20 -17.24
N LYS A 37 6.24 -10.07 -16.52
CA LYS A 37 6.79 -10.01 -15.15
C LYS A 37 5.98 -10.87 -14.18
N ILE A 38 4.64 -10.76 -14.23
CA ILE A 38 3.73 -11.58 -13.40
C ILE A 38 3.98 -13.07 -13.67
N LYS A 39 3.92 -13.49 -14.95
CA LYS A 39 4.13 -14.89 -15.34
C LYS A 39 5.51 -15.39 -14.93
N ALA A 40 6.56 -14.56 -15.07
CA ALA A 40 7.90 -14.91 -14.62
C ALA A 40 7.96 -15.16 -13.11
N GLY A 41 7.32 -14.30 -12.32
CA GLY A 41 7.19 -14.48 -10.87
C GLY A 41 6.43 -15.76 -10.51
N LYS A 42 5.26 -15.99 -11.12
CA LYS A 42 4.44 -17.19 -10.89
C LYS A 42 5.17 -18.49 -11.25
N ARG A 43 5.97 -18.50 -12.33
CA ARG A 43 6.76 -19.69 -12.74
C ARG A 43 7.83 -20.12 -11.74
N VAL A 44 8.34 -19.20 -10.91
CA VAL A 44 9.42 -19.49 -9.95
C VAL A 44 8.93 -19.65 -8.52
N GLN A 45 7.61 -19.54 -8.28
CA GLN A 45 7.03 -19.77 -6.95
C GLN A 45 7.27 -21.22 -6.52
N VAL A 46 7.72 -21.39 -5.28
CA VAL A 46 7.98 -22.71 -4.69
C VAL A 46 6.72 -23.31 -4.08
N THR A 47 5.81 -22.46 -3.61
CA THR A 47 4.58 -22.85 -2.91
C THR A 47 3.39 -22.04 -3.44
N ASP A 48 2.22 -22.67 -3.47
CA ASP A 48 0.96 -22.00 -3.84
C ASP A 48 0.46 -21.00 -2.79
N ASP A 49 0.99 -21.06 -1.55
CA ASP A 49 0.62 -20.14 -0.47
C ASP A 49 1.19 -18.71 -0.65
N PHE A 50 2.23 -18.56 -1.47
CA PHE A 50 2.89 -17.26 -1.67
C PHE A 50 2.14 -16.45 -2.73
N MET A 51 1.72 -15.23 -2.39
CA MET A 51 0.94 -14.39 -3.30
C MET A 51 1.79 -13.37 -4.06
N ILE A 52 1.53 -13.21 -5.36
CA ILE A 52 1.97 -12.06 -6.15
C ILE A 52 0.76 -11.18 -6.39
N ILE A 53 0.83 -9.92 -5.98
CA ILE A 53 -0.22 -8.92 -6.12
C ILE A 53 0.26 -7.84 -7.10
N ALA A 54 -0.56 -7.51 -8.09
CA ALA A 54 -0.27 -6.44 -9.04
C ALA A 54 -0.85 -5.13 -8.54
N ARG A 55 0.01 -4.13 -8.38
CA ARG A 55 -0.37 -2.76 -8.07
C ARG A 55 -0.48 -1.95 -9.35
N ILE A 56 -1.68 -1.44 -9.60
CA ILE A 56 -2.03 -0.65 -10.79
C ILE A 56 -1.84 0.83 -10.47
N GLU A 57 -1.00 1.52 -11.23
CA GLU A 57 -0.69 2.95 -11.07
C GLU A 57 -1.44 3.86 -12.04
N SER A 58 -2.41 3.35 -12.82
CA SER A 58 -3.15 4.11 -13.84
C SER A 58 -3.80 5.39 -13.32
N LEU A 59 -4.40 5.34 -12.12
CA LEU A 59 -5.04 6.52 -11.52
C LEU A 59 -4.01 7.51 -10.96
N ILE A 60 -2.88 7.01 -10.44
CA ILE A 60 -1.75 7.83 -10.00
C ILE A 60 -1.16 8.62 -11.18
N LEU A 61 -1.05 7.96 -12.35
CA LEU A 61 -0.48 8.51 -13.59
C LEU A 61 -1.54 9.14 -14.51
N LYS A 62 -2.78 9.29 -14.05
CA LYS A 62 -3.89 9.92 -14.78
C LYS A 62 -4.17 9.33 -16.17
N GLN A 63 -3.91 8.02 -16.35
CA GLN A 63 -4.29 7.25 -17.55
C GLN A 63 -5.81 6.98 -17.61
N GLY A 64 -6.48 7.05 -16.46
CA GLY A 64 -7.94 6.96 -16.35
C GLY A 64 -8.45 5.63 -15.83
N HIS A 65 -9.76 5.59 -15.58
CA HIS A 65 -10.45 4.43 -15.01
C HIS A 65 -10.48 3.22 -15.96
N ASP A 66 -10.78 3.44 -17.24
CA ASP A 66 -10.86 2.37 -18.23
C ASP A 66 -9.51 1.63 -18.41
N ASP A 67 -8.40 2.37 -18.39
CA ASP A 67 -7.04 1.80 -18.43
C ASP A 67 -6.77 0.93 -17.20
N ALA A 68 -7.14 1.41 -16.00
CA ALA A 68 -7.01 0.65 -14.76
C ALA A 68 -7.80 -0.67 -14.82
N VAL A 69 -9.03 -0.63 -15.33
CA VAL A 69 -9.90 -1.80 -15.50
C VAL A 69 -9.32 -2.78 -16.54
N ALA A 70 -8.80 -2.29 -17.65
CA ALA A 70 -8.17 -3.11 -18.69
C ALA A 70 -6.94 -3.84 -18.15
N ARG A 71 -6.08 -3.13 -17.42
CA ARG A 71 -4.90 -3.70 -16.74
C ARG A 71 -5.27 -4.75 -15.72
N ALA A 72 -6.25 -4.48 -14.86
CA ALA A 72 -6.72 -5.46 -13.88
C ALA A 72 -7.16 -6.78 -14.54
N LYS A 73 -7.92 -6.70 -15.64
CA LYS A 73 -8.33 -7.90 -16.40
C LYS A 73 -7.11 -8.65 -16.94
N ALA A 74 -6.18 -7.95 -17.59
CA ALA A 74 -5.00 -8.57 -18.16
C ALA A 74 -4.09 -9.21 -17.11
N TYR A 75 -3.93 -8.57 -15.95
CA TYR A 75 -3.07 -9.08 -14.87
C TYR A 75 -3.69 -10.29 -14.16
N ILE A 76 -5.01 -10.33 -14.03
CA ILE A 76 -5.74 -11.52 -13.61
C ILE A 76 -5.52 -12.66 -14.62
N GLU A 77 -5.67 -12.40 -15.91
CA GLU A 77 -5.38 -13.37 -16.99
C GLU A 77 -3.92 -13.86 -17.00
N ALA A 78 -2.97 -13.02 -16.59
CA ALA A 78 -1.57 -13.42 -16.40
C ALA A 78 -1.31 -14.29 -15.17
N GLY A 79 -2.28 -14.43 -14.25
CA GLY A 79 -2.21 -15.31 -13.09
C GLY A 79 -1.82 -14.63 -11.77
N VAL A 80 -2.06 -13.32 -11.64
CA VAL A 80 -1.85 -12.61 -10.37
C VAL A 80 -2.82 -13.10 -9.29
N ASP A 81 -2.38 -13.10 -8.03
CA ASP A 81 -3.17 -13.57 -6.88
C ASP A 81 -3.98 -12.46 -6.21
N GLY A 82 -3.76 -11.20 -6.59
CA GLY A 82 -4.47 -10.05 -6.07
C GLY A 82 -4.24 -8.80 -6.92
N ILE A 83 -5.18 -7.85 -6.83
CA ILE A 83 -5.06 -6.53 -7.46
C ILE A 83 -5.05 -5.48 -6.37
N MET A 84 -4.02 -4.64 -6.37
CA MET A 84 -4.01 -3.39 -5.60
C MET A 84 -4.33 -2.23 -6.54
N ILE A 85 -5.42 -1.52 -6.28
CA ILE A 85 -5.73 -0.25 -6.96
C ILE A 85 -5.30 0.91 -6.07
N HIS A 86 -4.66 1.92 -6.66
CA HIS A 86 -4.14 3.05 -5.90
C HIS A 86 -4.56 4.38 -6.52
N SER A 87 -4.96 5.32 -5.67
CA SER A 87 -5.26 6.71 -6.01
C SER A 87 -4.56 7.62 -5.02
N LYS A 88 -4.23 8.84 -5.47
CA LYS A 88 -3.69 9.93 -4.65
C LYS A 88 -4.74 11.01 -4.35
N GLU A 89 -5.97 10.83 -4.80
CA GLU A 89 -7.06 11.77 -4.53
C GLU A 89 -7.46 11.76 -3.06
N LYS A 90 -8.06 12.86 -2.62
CA LYS A 90 -8.61 12.99 -1.26
C LYS A 90 -9.97 12.31 -1.10
N SER A 91 -10.70 12.12 -2.20
CA SER A 91 -11.98 11.43 -2.22
C SER A 91 -11.79 9.95 -2.58
N PRO A 92 -12.56 9.02 -2.00
CA PRO A 92 -12.51 7.60 -2.37
C PRO A 92 -13.18 7.29 -3.73
N ASP A 93 -13.77 8.27 -4.41
CA ASP A 93 -14.60 8.07 -5.61
C ASP A 93 -13.92 7.24 -6.71
N GLU A 94 -12.64 7.52 -7.02
CA GLU A 94 -11.91 6.77 -8.05
C GLU A 94 -11.78 5.27 -7.68
N ILE A 95 -11.58 4.98 -6.38
CA ILE A 95 -11.45 3.62 -5.85
C ILE A 95 -12.81 2.93 -5.89
N LEU A 96 -13.87 3.59 -5.44
CA LEU A 96 -15.23 3.05 -5.46
C LEU A 96 -15.72 2.77 -6.89
N ALA A 97 -15.42 3.65 -7.83
CA ALA A 97 -15.72 3.45 -9.25
C ALA A 97 -14.96 2.24 -9.82
N PHE A 98 -13.68 2.04 -9.44
CA PHE A 98 -12.93 0.86 -9.83
C PHE A 98 -13.53 -0.43 -9.23
N CYS A 99 -13.88 -0.41 -7.95
CA CYS A 99 -14.54 -1.50 -7.25
C CYS A 99 -15.86 -1.91 -7.93
N GLU A 100 -16.68 -0.94 -8.34
CA GLU A 100 -17.92 -1.21 -9.11
C GLU A 100 -17.63 -1.95 -10.41
N ALA A 101 -16.68 -1.47 -11.21
CA ALA A 101 -16.31 -2.14 -12.46
C ALA A 101 -15.73 -3.54 -12.22
N PHE A 102 -14.92 -3.71 -11.18
CA PHE A 102 -14.31 -4.98 -10.81
C PHE A 102 -15.34 -6.04 -10.39
N ARG A 103 -16.46 -5.62 -9.77
CA ARG A 103 -17.55 -6.53 -9.40
C ARG A 103 -18.15 -7.28 -10.61
N GLY A 104 -18.10 -6.68 -11.79
CA GLY A 104 -18.56 -7.28 -13.04
C GLY A 104 -17.61 -8.30 -13.67
N PHE A 105 -16.42 -8.53 -13.12
CA PHE A 105 -15.45 -9.45 -13.71
C PHE A 105 -15.86 -10.91 -13.52
N LYS A 106 -15.64 -11.74 -14.54
CA LYS A 106 -15.93 -13.19 -14.49
C LYS A 106 -15.02 -13.92 -13.49
N ARG A 107 -13.74 -13.57 -13.47
CA ARG A 107 -12.76 -14.07 -12.51
C ARG A 107 -12.30 -12.91 -11.64
N LYS A 108 -12.27 -13.15 -10.34
CA LYS A 108 -11.91 -12.16 -9.32
C LYS A 108 -10.77 -12.72 -8.47
N VAL A 109 -9.96 -11.81 -7.99
CA VAL A 109 -8.90 -12.05 -7.02
C VAL A 109 -9.06 -11.02 -5.91
N PRO A 110 -8.50 -11.25 -4.71
CA PRO A 110 -8.51 -10.27 -3.63
C PRO A 110 -8.15 -8.85 -4.09
N LEU A 111 -9.00 -7.88 -3.74
CA LEU A 111 -8.75 -6.46 -3.94
C LEU A 111 -8.05 -5.86 -2.72
N VAL A 112 -7.03 -5.06 -2.98
CA VAL A 112 -6.24 -4.34 -1.97
C VAL A 112 -6.42 -2.83 -2.17
N ALA A 113 -6.72 -2.12 -1.09
CA ALA A 113 -6.80 -0.66 -1.06
C ALA A 113 -5.83 -0.06 -0.04
N VAL A 114 -5.43 1.19 -0.27
CA VAL A 114 -4.45 1.91 0.55
C VAL A 114 -4.95 3.35 0.80
N PRO A 115 -5.84 3.56 1.79
CA PRO A 115 -6.51 4.83 2.05
C PRO A 115 -5.60 5.83 2.78
N THR A 116 -4.45 6.15 2.18
CA THR A 116 -3.50 7.11 2.77
C THR A 116 -3.90 8.57 2.49
N THR A 117 -4.49 8.85 1.33
CA THR A 117 -4.93 10.20 0.93
C THR A 117 -6.45 10.38 1.00
N TYR A 118 -7.20 9.32 0.71
CA TYR A 118 -8.67 9.25 0.86
C TYR A 118 -9.05 8.64 2.21
N ASP A 119 -8.53 9.22 3.29
CA ASP A 119 -8.59 8.68 4.65
C ASP A 119 -9.94 8.86 5.36
N THR A 120 -10.95 9.41 4.68
CA THR A 120 -12.30 9.60 5.23
C THR A 120 -13.19 8.36 5.13
N ILE A 121 -12.82 7.37 4.32
CA ILE A 121 -13.58 6.12 4.14
C ILE A 121 -13.21 5.08 5.20
N THR A 122 -14.19 4.35 5.70
CA THR A 122 -14.02 3.28 6.69
C THR A 122 -13.66 1.94 6.03
N GLU A 123 -13.11 1.02 6.83
CA GLU A 123 -12.88 -0.36 6.39
C GLU A 123 -14.19 -1.06 6.01
N ASP A 124 -15.29 -0.80 6.74
CA ASP A 124 -16.61 -1.37 6.45
C ASP A 124 -17.15 -0.91 5.10
N GLU A 125 -16.97 0.37 4.75
CA GLU A 125 -17.37 0.92 3.44
C GLU A 125 -16.51 0.34 2.30
N LEU A 126 -15.19 0.19 2.52
CA LEU A 126 -14.30 -0.46 1.56
C LEU A 126 -14.66 -1.94 1.38
N ALA A 127 -14.96 -2.65 2.46
CA ALA A 127 -15.40 -4.04 2.42
C ALA A 127 -16.73 -4.19 1.69
N ALA A 128 -17.69 -3.29 1.93
CA ALA A 128 -18.96 -3.24 1.20
C ALA A 128 -18.78 -2.97 -0.30
N ALA A 129 -17.74 -2.22 -0.68
CA ALA A 129 -17.34 -2.02 -2.06
C ALA A 129 -16.61 -3.24 -2.69
N GLY A 130 -16.27 -4.25 -1.88
CA GLY A 130 -15.61 -5.49 -2.33
C GLY A 130 -14.09 -5.52 -2.15
N VAL A 131 -13.52 -4.58 -1.38
CA VAL A 131 -12.10 -4.64 -0.98
C VAL A 131 -11.91 -5.76 0.06
N ASN A 132 -10.83 -6.52 -0.08
CA ASN A 132 -10.51 -7.64 0.82
C ASN A 132 -9.38 -7.32 1.80
N ILE A 133 -8.46 -6.44 1.41
CA ILE A 133 -7.29 -6.07 2.22
C ILE A 133 -7.16 -4.54 2.22
N VAL A 134 -7.05 -3.96 3.41
CA VAL A 134 -6.77 -2.53 3.61
C VAL A 134 -5.37 -2.39 4.18
N ILE A 135 -4.53 -1.53 3.58
CA ILE A 135 -3.17 -1.26 4.07
C ILE A 135 -3.07 0.18 4.56
N TYR A 136 -2.79 0.34 5.85
CA TYR A 136 -2.32 1.60 6.44
C TYR A 136 -0.80 1.72 6.28
N ALA A 137 -0.37 2.32 5.17
CA ALA A 137 1.01 2.22 4.70
C ALA A 137 2.05 2.98 5.54
N ASN A 138 1.70 4.11 6.16
CA ASN A 138 2.70 5.00 6.78
C ASN A 138 2.22 5.77 8.02
N GLN A 139 1.04 5.47 8.54
CA GLN A 139 0.40 6.17 9.64
C GLN A 139 1.23 6.05 10.92
N LEU A 140 1.72 4.84 11.25
CA LEU A 140 2.55 4.60 12.44
C LEU A 140 3.89 5.35 12.41
N LEU A 141 4.52 5.43 11.24
CA LEU A 141 5.77 6.21 11.08
C LEU A 141 5.49 7.71 11.21
N ARG A 142 4.42 8.20 10.56
CA ARG A 142 3.99 9.60 10.62
C ARG A 142 3.53 10.02 12.02
N SER A 143 3.00 9.10 12.84
CA SER A 143 2.62 9.38 14.23
C SER A 143 3.82 9.34 15.17
N ALA A 144 4.79 8.45 14.94
CA ALA A 144 6.01 8.38 15.75
C ALA A 144 6.89 9.62 15.60
N TYR A 145 6.99 10.18 14.38
CA TYR A 145 7.93 11.26 14.10
C TYR A 145 7.69 12.55 14.92
N PRO A 146 6.47 13.11 15.02
CA PRO A 146 6.20 14.25 15.89
C PRO A 146 6.54 13.97 17.36
N ALA A 147 6.20 12.78 17.87
CA ALA A 147 6.50 12.39 19.25
C ALA A 147 8.01 12.34 19.53
N MET A 148 8.78 11.77 18.60
CA MET A 148 10.24 11.76 18.67
C MET A 148 10.83 13.18 18.62
N LEU A 149 10.29 14.02 17.73
CA LEU A 149 10.73 15.41 17.58
C LEU A 149 10.45 16.24 18.85
N ASP A 150 9.28 16.10 19.44
CA ASP A 150 8.89 16.83 20.65
C ASP A 150 9.68 16.36 21.87
N THR A 151 9.96 15.05 21.96
CA THR A 151 10.89 14.48 22.95
C THR A 151 12.27 15.10 22.82
N ALA A 152 12.83 15.14 21.61
CA ALA A 152 14.15 15.72 21.35
C ALA A 152 14.22 17.23 21.68
N LYS A 153 13.18 17.99 21.30
CA LYS A 153 13.06 19.42 21.63
C LYS A 153 13.00 19.64 23.14
N SER A 154 12.24 18.83 23.88
CA SER A 154 12.15 18.92 25.34
C SER A 154 13.52 18.68 25.98
N ILE A 155 14.22 17.62 25.57
CA ILE A 155 15.57 17.31 26.07
C ILE A 155 16.54 18.47 25.78
N LEU A 156 16.50 19.03 24.57
CA LEU A 156 17.38 20.14 24.18
C LEU A 156 17.11 21.41 25.00
N THR A 157 15.85 21.79 25.15
CA THR A 157 15.43 22.98 25.90
C THR A 157 15.79 22.88 27.38
N HIS A 158 15.52 21.74 28.01
CA HIS A 158 15.70 21.56 29.46
C HIS A 158 17.08 21.00 29.84
N ARG A 159 17.89 20.58 28.86
CA ARG A 159 19.20 19.93 29.04
C ARG A 159 19.14 18.69 29.94
N ARG A 160 17.97 18.04 29.99
CA ARG A 160 17.70 16.80 30.73
C ARG A 160 16.41 16.16 30.19
N ALA A 161 16.17 14.89 30.52
CA ALA A 161 15.00 14.14 30.04
C ALA A 161 13.81 14.11 31.04
N TYR A 162 13.81 14.90 32.11
CA TYR A 162 12.76 14.84 33.13
C TYR A 162 11.39 15.24 32.57
N GLU A 163 11.35 16.35 31.84
CA GLU A 163 10.15 16.91 31.22
C GLU A 163 9.67 16.04 30.04
N ALA A 164 10.59 15.40 29.33
CA ALA A 164 10.29 14.49 28.23
C ALA A 164 9.65 13.17 28.69
N ARG A 165 9.73 12.83 29.99
CA ARG A 165 9.23 11.57 30.55
C ARG A 165 7.75 11.31 30.24
N SER A 166 6.92 12.36 30.23
CA SER A 166 5.48 12.23 29.94
C SER A 166 5.17 11.88 28.47
N LEU A 167 6.15 12.00 27.57
CA LEU A 167 6.03 11.70 26.15
C LEU A 167 6.50 10.29 25.79
N MET A 168 7.02 9.54 26.77
CA MET A 168 7.71 8.28 26.56
C MET A 168 6.99 7.14 27.29
N MET A 169 7.09 5.94 26.71
CA MET A 169 6.72 4.70 27.39
C MET A 169 7.59 4.52 28.65
N PRO A 170 7.02 4.03 29.78
CA PRO A 170 7.81 3.68 30.96
C PRO A 170 8.92 2.66 30.66
N ILE A 171 10.05 2.76 31.39
CA ILE A 171 11.17 1.81 31.24
C ILE A 171 10.72 0.36 31.50
N SER A 172 9.79 0.14 32.42
CA SER A 172 9.24 -1.18 32.67
C SER A 172 8.55 -1.76 31.44
N GLU A 173 7.75 -0.98 30.71
CA GLU A 173 7.01 -1.47 29.54
C GLU A 173 7.95 -1.73 28.35
N ILE A 174 8.91 -0.83 28.08
CA ILE A 174 9.83 -1.00 26.93
C ILE A 174 10.70 -2.25 27.08
N LEU A 175 11.11 -2.60 28.31
CA LEU A 175 11.89 -3.83 28.56
C LEU A 175 11.10 -5.11 28.27
N HIS A 176 9.76 -5.05 28.33
CA HIS A 176 8.87 -6.17 28.08
C HIS A 176 8.28 -6.15 26.66
N LEU A 177 8.62 -5.15 25.84
CA LEU A 177 8.05 -4.96 24.51
C LEU A 177 8.42 -6.11 23.55
N ILE A 178 9.62 -6.66 23.69
CA ILE A 178 10.07 -7.84 22.94
C ILE A 178 10.03 -9.05 23.88
N PRO A 179 9.12 -10.01 23.66
CA PRO A 179 9.08 -11.24 24.44
C PRO A 179 10.40 -12.01 24.32
N GLY A 180 11.03 -12.35 25.46
CA GLY A 180 12.26 -13.14 25.52
C GLY A 180 13.55 -12.36 25.85
N GLY A 181 13.44 -11.08 26.20
CA GLY A 181 14.55 -10.27 26.72
C GLY A 181 14.80 -10.47 28.22
N TYR A 182 15.03 -11.70 28.66
CA TYR A 182 15.65 -12.01 29.97
C TYR A 182 16.73 -13.07 29.79
#